data_AF-A0A818MPR8-F1
#
_entry.id   AF-A0A818MPR8-F1
#
_cell.length_a   1.000
_cell.length_b   1.000
_cell.length_c   1.000
_cell.angle_alpha   90.00
_cell.angle_beta   90.00
_cell.angle_gamma   90.00
#
_symmetry.space_group_name_H-M   'P 1'
#
loop_
_entity.id
_entity.type
_entity.pdbx_description
1 polymer ?
#
loop_
_entity_poly.entity_id
_entity_poly.type
_entity_poly.pdbx_seq_one_letter_code
_entity_poly.pdbx_strand_id
1 'polypeptide(L)'
;MSFYSSSDHLQQSHPNPSCEYCGKKCNSTNDLDFHKLNECNKITIPCALKDYGCSTSVVRAEIVDHYKTERHQSSIITFIRKILSKSINDQHGRGSTMDADTLHHTTMMSSDNVNKQLQEVCQTVDILADGVSTLNEDTQRLSHESLHINNAFDALIREFAILKLSIQEQSTYLDGLKPNQDILNEDVASSKQKLDDIQFVSYDGTLLWKITNFNSRMGENFLTRFILIKDNP
;
A
#
# COMPACT_ATOMS: atom_id res chain seq x y z
N MET A 1 -13.25 21.96 32.11
CA MET A 1 -13.78 20.58 32.00
C MET A 1 -13.24 20.00 30.71
N SER A 2 -12.10 19.31 30.79
CA SER A 2 -11.46 18.68 29.64
C SER A 2 -11.94 17.24 29.56
N PHE A 3 -12.69 16.92 28.51
CA PHE A 3 -12.99 15.54 28.15
C PHE A 3 -11.75 14.94 27.50
N TYR A 4 -10.95 14.22 28.27
CA TYR A 4 -9.98 13.29 27.71
C TYR A 4 -10.74 12.09 27.14
N SER A 5 -10.54 11.85 25.84
CA SER A 5 -11.05 10.68 25.13
C SER A 5 -10.35 9.42 25.66
N SER A 6 -11.09 8.56 26.34
CA SER A 6 -10.60 7.30 26.93
C SER A 6 -10.31 6.19 25.91
N SER A 7 -10.11 6.52 24.62
CA SER A 7 -9.88 5.53 23.57
C SER A 7 -8.41 5.27 23.24
N ASP A 8 -7.47 6.10 23.71
CA ASP A 8 -6.04 5.95 23.35
C ASP A 8 -5.23 5.07 24.32
N HIS A 9 -5.85 4.51 25.36
CA HIS A 9 -5.13 3.80 26.43
C HIS A 9 -5.13 2.27 26.34
N LEU A 10 -5.63 1.67 25.25
CA LEU A 10 -5.72 0.21 25.08
C LEU A 10 -5.03 -0.36 23.83
N GLN A 11 -3.97 0.30 23.34
CA GLN A 11 -3.22 -0.18 22.16
C GLN A 11 -1.69 -0.19 22.29
N GLN A 12 -1.15 -0.13 23.52
CA GLN A 12 0.30 -0.09 23.75
C GLN A 12 0.81 -1.18 24.70
N SER A 13 0.47 -2.44 24.44
CA SER A 13 1.01 -3.55 25.24
C SER A 13 1.16 -4.89 24.50
N HIS A 14 1.33 -4.88 23.18
CA HIS A 14 1.73 -6.08 22.45
C HIS A 14 3.06 -5.83 21.73
N PRO A 15 4.05 -6.75 21.83
CA PRO A 15 5.31 -6.60 21.12
C PRO A 15 5.02 -6.60 19.63
N ASN A 16 5.28 -5.49 18.93
CA ASN A 16 5.13 -5.37 17.48
C ASN A 16 5.88 -6.51 16.79
N PRO A 17 5.18 -7.55 16.28
CA PRO A 17 5.85 -8.74 15.81
C PRO A 17 6.53 -8.42 14.47
N SER A 18 7.77 -8.86 14.33
CA SER A 18 8.58 -8.61 13.13
C SER A 18 8.66 -9.85 12.26
N CYS A 19 8.59 -9.66 10.95
CA CYS A 19 8.79 -10.74 9.99
C CYS A 19 10.24 -11.23 10.02
N GLU A 20 10.43 -12.52 10.30
CA GLU A 20 11.74 -13.19 10.35
C GLU A 20 12.47 -13.21 9.00
N TYR A 21 11.74 -13.11 7.89
CA TYR A 21 12.31 -13.17 6.53
C TYR A 21 12.71 -11.80 5.98
N CYS A 22 11.94 -10.75 6.28
CA CYS A 22 12.16 -9.42 5.70
C CYS A 22 12.44 -8.31 6.72
N GLY A 23 12.28 -8.57 8.02
CA GLY A 23 12.49 -7.59 9.09
C GLY A 23 11.39 -6.55 9.25
N LYS A 24 10.32 -6.58 8.43
CA LYS A 24 9.20 -5.63 8.51
C LYS A 24 8.48 -5.82 9.84
N LYS A 25 8.30 -4.73 10.59
CA LYS A 25 7.49 -4.70 11.81
C LYS A 25 6.01 -4.59 11.44
N CYS A 26 5.18 -5.44 12.04
CA CYS A 26 3.73 -5.41 11.88
C CYS A 26 3.08 -4.88 13.16
N ASN A 27 1.86 -4.35 13.03
CA ASN A 27 1.11 -3.76 14.14
C ASN A 27 0.39 -4.84 14.99
N SER A 28 0.19 -6.03 14.42
CA SER A 28 -0.43 -7.18 15.07
C SER A 28 0.12 -8.50 14.52
N THR A 29 -0.17 -9.60 15.21
CA THR A 29 0.14 -10.97 14.72
C THR A 29 -0.64 -11.30 13.46
N ASN A 30 -1.90 -10.86 13.36
CA ASN A 30 -2.73 -11.06 12.17
C ASN A 30 -2.13 -10.34 10.95
N ASP A 31 -1.65 -9.11 11.14
CA ASP A 31 -0.97 -8.36 10.08
C ASP A 31 0.36 -9.02 9.68
N LEU A 32 1.05 -9.66 10.64
CA LEU A 32 2.25 -10.43 10.35
C LEU A 32 1.94 -11.68 9.53
N ASP A 33 0.89 -12.41 9.87
CA ASP A 33 0.49 -13.61 9.14
C ASP A 33 0.02 -13.26 7.73
N PHE A 34 -0.78 -12.20 7.58
CA PHE A 34 -1.17 -11.69 6.26
C PHE A 34 0.06 -11.29 5.43
N HIS A 35 1.01 -10.59 6.04
CA HIS A 35 2.26 -10.24 5.38
C HIS A 35 3.05 -11.48 4.94
N LYS A 36 3.22 -12.49 5.80
CA LYS A 36 3.92 -13.74 5.45
C LYS A 36 3.22 -14.49 4.32
N LEU A 37 1.89 -14.55 4.33
CA LEU A 37 1.11 -15.28 3.34
C LEU A 37 1.07 -14.58 1.98
N ASN A 38 0.93 -13.25 1.94
CA ASN A 38 0.60 -12.55 0.70
C ASN A 38 1.66 -11.56 0.22
N GLU A 39 2.42 -10.94 1.12
CA GLU A 39 3.27 -9.79 0.75
C GLU A 39 4.77 -10.03 0.86
N CYS A 40 5.19 -11.00 1.68
CA CYS A 40 6.61 -11.19 1.97
C CYS A 40 7.34 -11.80 0.78
N ASN A 41 8.11 -11.00 0.06
CA ASN A 41 8.88 -11.48 -1.10
C ASN A 41 10.11 -12.31 -0.72
N LYS A 42 10.55 -12.25 0.55
CA LYS A 42 11.74 -12.97 1.05
C LYS A 42 11.42 -14.32 1.69
N ILE A 43 10.14 -14.66 1.85
CA ILE A 43 9.75 -15.96 2.41
C ILE A 43 10.02 -17.08 1.40
N THR A 44 10.49 -18.22 1.90
CA THR A 44 10.67 -19.41 1.09
C THR A 44 9.34 -20.18 1.04
N ILE A 45 8.83 -20.43 -0.17
CA ILE A 45 7.59 -21.15 -0.40
C ILE A 45 7.87 -22.47 -1.15
N PRO A 46 7.10 -23.53 -0.89
CA PRO A 46 7.19 -24.75 -1.71
C PRO A 46 6.70 -24.47 -3.13
N CYS A 47 7.32 -25.10 -4.12
CA CYS A 47 6.83 -25.05 -5.50
C CYS A 47 5.42 -25.68 -5.60
N ALA A 48 4.50 -25.06 -6.35
CA ALA A 48 3.16 -25.61 -6.57
C ALA A 48 3.17 -26.94 -7.35
N LEU A 49 4.28 -27.22 -8.07
CA LEU A 49 4.52 -28.47 -8.78
C LEU A 49 5.23 -29.52 -7.92
N LYS A 50 5.20 -29.38 -6.59
CA LYS A 50 5.76 -30.37 -5.66
C LYS A 50 5.21 -31.77 -5.88
N ASP A 51 3.91 -31.87 -6.06
CA ASP A 51 3.22 -33.15 -6.32
C ASP A 51 3.54 -33.73 -7.70
N TYR A 52 4.17 -32.93 -8.57
CA TYR A 52 4.62 -33.30 -9.91
C TYR A 52 6.14 -33.49 -9.99
N GLY A 53 6.83 -33.57 -8.85
CA GLY A 53 8.25 -33.92 -8.76
C GLY A 53 9.20 -32.76 -8.50
N CYS A 54 8.70 -31.56 -8.22
CA CYS A 54 9.56 -30.43 -7.83
C CYS A 54 9.67 -30.26 -6.31
N SER A 55 10.70 -30.83 -5.69
CA SER A 55 10.90 -30.74 -4.23
C SER A 55 11.58 -29.45 -3.75
N THR A 56 11.88 -28.50 -4.63
CA THR A 56 12.62 -27.30 -4.25
C THR A 56 11.71 -26.27 -3.61
N SER A 57 12.15 -25.71 -2.48
CA SER A 57 11.55 -24.52 -1.88
C SER A 57 12.29 -23.29 -2.40
N VAL A 58 11.56 -22.27 -2.83
CA VAL A 58 12.12 -21.10 -3.52
C VAL A 58 11.65 -19.83 -2.85
N VAL A 59 12.50 -18.80 -2.85
CA VAL A 59 12.12 -17.48 -2.37
C VAL A 59 10.97 -16.94 -3.23
N ARG A 60 9.91 -16.41 -2.62
CA ARG A 60 8.71 -15.95 -3.34
C ARG A 60 9.03 -15.00 -4.48
N ALA A 61 9.99 -14.09 -4.31
CA ALA A 61 10.45 -13.19 -5.36
C ALA A 61 10.95 -13.90 -6.63
N GLU A 62 11.57 -15.08 -6.48
CA GLU A 62 12.25 -15.82 -7.54
C GLU A 62 11.38 -16.96 -8.11
N ILE A 63 10.14 -17.11 -7.63
CA ILE A 63 9.24 -18.21 -8.03
C ILE A 63 8.92 -18.17 -9.53
N VAL A 64 8.87 -16.98 -10.12
CA VAL A 64 8.62 -16.80 -11.56
C VAL A 64 9.77 -17.35 -12.39
N ASP A 65 11.01 -17.07 -11.99
CA ASP A 65 12.20 -17.58 -12.69
C ASP A 65 12.39 -19.08 -12.46
N HIS A 66 11.98 -19.58 -11.29
CA HIS A 66 11.97 -21.00 -11.01
C HIS A 66 11.11 -21.82 -11.99
N TYR A 67 9.94 -21.31 -12.40
CA TYR A 67 9.08 -21.97 -13.38
C TYR A 67 9.65 -22.00 -14.81
N LYS A 68 10.69 -21.21 -15.11
CA LYS A 68 11.38 -21.23 -16.41
C LYS A 68 12.36 -22.39 -16.55
N THR A 69 12.65 -23.12 -15.46
CA THR A 69 13.56 -24.28 -15.52
C THR A 69 13.00 -25.42 -16.38
N GLU A 70 13.87 -26.15 -17.07
CA GLU A 70 13.50 -27.23 -18.01
C GLU A 70 12.61 -28.31 -17.39
N ARG A 71 12.79 -28.58 -16.09
CA ARG A 71 11.98 -29.54 -15.33
C ARG A 71 10.50 -29.13 -15.29
N HIS A 72 10.21 -27.86 -15.03
CA HIS A 72 8.83 -27.37 -15.01
C HIS A 72 8.24 -27.29 -16.41
N GLN A 73 9.01 -26.78 -17.38
CA GLN A 73 8.57 -26.69 -18.78
C GLN A 73 8.18 -28.09 -19.31
N SER A 74 9.01 -29.10 -19.05
CA SER A 74 8.72 -30.48 -19.45
C SER A 74 7.49 -31.06 -18.75
N SER A 75 7.30 -30.74 -17.47
CA SER A 75 6.13 -31.20 -16.69
C SER A 75 4.83 -30.55 -17.16
N ILE A 76 4.86 -29.24 -17.44
CA ILE A 76 3.73 -28.46 -17.97
C ILE A 76 3.35 -28.95 -19.37
N ILE A 77 4.33 -29.13 -20.27
CA ILE A 77 4.07 -29.64 -21.62
C ILE A 77 3.48 -31.06 -21.56
N THR A 78 3.99 -31.91 -20.67
CA THR A 78 3.46 -33.27 -20.49
C THR A 78 2.02 -33.25 -19.97
N PHE A 79 1.70 -32.35 -19.05
CA PHE A 79 0.34 -32.15 -18.56
C PHE A 79 -0.61 -31.68 -19.66
N ILE A 80 -0.21 -30.68 -20.46
CA ILE A 80 -0.98 -30.18 -21.60
C ILE A 80 -1.22 -31.30 -22.62
N ARG A 81 -0.18 -32.06 -22.99
CA ARG A 81 -0.30 -33.20 -23.92
C ARG A 81 -1.25 -34.27 -23.41
N LYS A 82 -1.25 -34.56 -22.10
CA LYS A 82 -2.18 -35.53 -21.50
C LYS A 82 -3.63 -35.07 -21.53
N ILE A 83 -3.90 -33.77 -21.37
CA ILE A 83 -5.25 -33.22 -21.51
C ILE A 83 -5.71 -33.34 -22.97
N LEU A 84 -4.85 -33.01 -23.92
CA LEU A 84 -5.14 -33.11 -25.36
C LEU A 84 -5.36 -34.56 -25.82
N SER A 85 -4.58 -35.52 -25.32
CA SER A 85 -4.72 -36.93 -25.71
C SER A 85 -5.89 -37.63 -25.02
N LYS A 86 -6.28 -37.20 -23.81
CA LYS A 86 -7.45 -37.74 -23.12
C LYS A 86 -8.76 -37.37 -23.84
N SER A 87 -8.82 -36.22 -24.52
CA SER A 87 -9.98 -35.84 -25.34
C SER A 87 -10.19 -36.74 -26.56
N ILE A 88 -9.15 -37.43 -27.04
CA ILE A 88 -9.20 -38.31 -28.22
C ILE A 88 -9.68 -39.73 -27.84
N ASN A 89 -9.34 -40.20 -26.65
CA ASN A 89 -9.62 -41.59 -26.23
C ASN A 89 -11.04 -41.80 -25.66
N ASP A 90 -11.76 -40.75 -25.29
CA ASP A 90 -13.11 -40.87 -24.72
C ASP A 90 -14.21 -41.12 -25.77
N GLN A 91 -13.89 -41.23 -27.08
CA GLN A 91 -14.86 -41.55 -28.14
C GLN A 91 -14.78 -42.98 -28.72
N HIS A 92 -13.86 -43.84 -28.27
CA HIS A 92 -13.66 -45.19 -28.86
C HIS A 92 -14.19 -46.36 -28.00
N GLY A 93 -15.33 -46.16 -27.32
CA GLY A 93 -15.84 -47.11 -26.34
C GLY A 93 -17.29 -47.57 -26.52
N ARG A 94 -17.67 -48.22 -27.63
CA ARG A 94 -18.78 -49.20 -27.62
C ARG A 94 -18.90 -50.04 -28.90
N GLY A 95 -18.83 -51.36 -28.71
CA GLY A 95 -19.60 -52.32 -29.51
C GLY A 95 -18.90 -52.97 -30.70
N SER A 96 -17.90 -53.82 -30.43
CA SER A 96 -17.46 -54.85 -31.38
C SER A 96 -18.43 -56.03 -31.32
N THR A 97 -19.07 -56.38 -32.43
CA THR A 97 -19.73 -57.66 -32.68
C THR A 97 -19.27 -58.16 -34.06
N MET A 98 -18.51 -59.26 -34.04
CA MET A 98 -18.10 -60.04 -35.21
C MET A 98 -19.34 -60.64 -35.89
N ASP A 99 -19.34 -60.65 -37.22
CA ASP A 99 -19.79 -61.81 -38.02
C ASP A 99 -19.21 -61.74 -39.44
N ALA A 100 -19.11 -62.92 -40.04
CA ALA A 100 -18.15 -63.34 -41.04
C ALA A 100 -18.53 -63.10 -42.52
N ASP A 101 -17.53 -63.42 -43.36
CA ASP A 101 -17.61 -63.96 -44.73
C ASP A 101 -17.39 -63.06 -45.98
N THR A 102 -16.21 -63.30 -46.57
CA THR A 102 -15.99 -63.81 -47.93
C THR A 102 -16.11 -62.87 -49.15
N LEU A 103 -14.92 -62.44 -49.60
CA LEU A 103 -14.38 -62.48 -50.97
C LEU A 103 -15.16 -61.77 -52.10
N HIS A 104 -14.58 -60.71 -52.66
CA HIS A 104 -14.35 -60.57 -54.12
C HIS A 104 -13.33 -59.45 -54.42
N HIS A 105 -12.31 -59.85 -55.16
CA HIS A 105 -11.25 -59.02 -55.74
C HIS A 105 -11.82 -58.19 -56.90
N THR A 106 -11.45 -56.91 -57.05
CA THR A 106 -11.13 -56.18 -58.31
C THR A 106 -11.49 -54.68 -58.23
N THR A 107 -10.45 -53.85 -58.29
CA THR A 107 -10.48 -52.43 -58.72
C THR A 107 -11.38 -51.47 -57.94
N MET A 108 -11.01 -51.15 -56.69
CA MET A 108 -11.39 -49.89 -56.05
C MET A 108 -10.25 -49.42 -55.17
N MET A 109 -9.44 -48.47 -55.65
CA MET A 109 -8.70 -47.58 -54.75
C MET A 109 -9.73 -46.64 -54.11
N SER A 110 -10.49 -47.24 -53.19
CA SER A 110 -11.15 -46.71 -52.01
C SER A 110 -11.73 -45.30 -52.13
N SER A 111 -12.90 -45.18 -52.76
CA SER A 111 -13.84 -44.07 -52.54
C SER A 111 -14.11 -43.85 -51.05
N ASP A 112 -14.05 -44.91 -50.25
CA ASP A 112 -14.19 -44.86 -48.79
C ASP A 112 -13.00 -44.19 -48.10
N ASN A 113 -11.77 -44.35 -48.61
CA ASN A 113 -10.59 -43.67 -48.06
C ASN A 113 -10.63 -42.16 -48.36
N VAL A 114 -11.06 -41.77 -49.57
CA VAL A 114 -11.24 -40.36 -49.94
C VAL A 114 -12.35 -39.72 -49.10
N ASN A 115 -13.47 -40.42 -48.89
CA ASN A 115 -14.56 -39.93 -48.04
C ASN A 115 -14.14 -39.80 -46.56
N LYS A 116 -13.34 -40.74 -46.03
CA LYS A 116 -12.79 -40.63 -44.67
C LYS A 116 -11.85 -39.43 -44.52
N GLN A 117 -10.95 -39.22 -45.47
CA GLN A 117 -10.07 -38.05 -45.45
C GLN A 117 -10.85 -36.74 -45.59
N LEU A 118 -11.89 -36.70 -46.44
CA LEU A 118 -12.75 -35.53 -46.57
C LEU A 118 -13.51 -35.25 -45.26
N GLN A 119 -13.99 -36.28 -44.57
CA GLN A 119 -14.66 -36.16 -43.29
C GLN A 119 -13.71 -35.65 -42.18
N GLU A 120 -12.47 -36.14 -42.15
CA GLU A 120 -11.42 -35.65 -41.24
C GLU A 120 -11.12 -34.17 -41.51
N VAL A 121 -11.00 -33.77 -42.78
CA VAL A 121 -10.80 -32.37 -43.17
C VAL A 121 -11.99 -31.51 -42.72
N CYS A 122 -13.24 -31.94 -42.95
CA CYS A 122 -14.41 -31.21 -42.47
C CYS A 122 -14.39 -31.04 -40.94
N GLN A 123 -14.08 -32.11 -40.19
CA GLN A 123 -13.99 -32.04 -38.72
C GLN A 123 -12.88 -31.09 -38.25
N THR A 124 -11.72 -31.10 -38.90
CA THR A 124 -10.65 -30.15 -38.57
C THR A 124 -11.04 -28.71 -38.90
N VAL A 125 -11.77 -28.49 -39.99
CA VAL A 125 -12.32 -27.18 -40.35
C VAL A 125 -13.34 -26.71 -39.32
N ASP A 126 -14.21 -27.58 -38.82
CA ASP A 126 -15.19 -27.25 -37.79
C ASP A 126 -14.52 -26.87 -36.46
N ILE A 127 -13.50 -27.64 -36.03
CA ILE A 127 -12.71 -27.33 -34.84
C ILE A 127 -11.99 -25.98 -35.00
N LEU A 128 -11.44 -25.71 -36.18
CA LEU A 128 -10.81 -24.43 -36.48
C LEU A 128 -11.82 -23.28 -36.47
N ALA A 129 -13.02 -23.49 -37.00
CA ALA A 129 -14.09 -22.49 -36.99
C ALA A 129 -14.53 -22.15 -35.56
N ASP A 130 -14.72 -23.14 -34.69
CA ASP A 130 -15.02 -22.94 -33.27
C ASP A 130 -13.87 -22.23 -32.54
N GLY A 131 -12.62 -22.59 -32.84
CA GLY A 131 -11.44 -21.93 -32.30
C GLY A 131 -11.36 -20.46 -32.69
N VAL A 132 -11.64 -20.13 -33.96
CA VAL A 132 -11.70 -18.75 -34.46
C VAL A 132 -12.85 -17.99 -33.80
N SER A 133 -14.01 -18.61 -33.61
CA SER A 133 -15.14 -18.00 -32.92
C SER A 133 -14.78 -17.64 -31.47
N THR A 134 -14.16 -18.57 -30.75
CA THR A 134 -13.71 -18.36 -29.37
C THR A 134 -12.69 -17.23 -29.27
N LEU A 135 -11.70 -17.19 -30.18
CA LEU A 135 -10.71 -16.12 -30.23
C LEU A 135 -11.34 -14.75 -30.54
N ASN A 136 -12.37 -14.73 -31.37
CA ASN A 136 -13.12 -13.51 -31.67
C ASN A 136 -13.89 -13.00 -30.44
N GLU A 137 -14.54 -13.90 -29.70
CA GLU A 137 -15.18 -13.56 -28.41
C GLU A 137 -14.17 -13.01 -27.40
N ASP A 138 -13.01 -13.64 -27.28
CA ASP A 138 -11.93 -13.16 -26.41
C ASP A 138 -11.42 -11.79 -26.82
N THR A 139 -11.27 -11.54 -28.13
CA THR A 139 -10.87 -10.24 -28.66
C THR A 139 -11.89 -9.15 -28.32
N GLN A 140 -13.18 -9.46 -28.44
CA GLN A 140 -14.25 -8.53 -28.07
C GLN A 140 -14.26 -8.26 -26.56
N ARG A 141 -14.10 -9.29 -25.74
CA ARG A 141 -14.01 -9.16 -24.28
C ARG A 141 -12.82 -8.28 -23.88
N LEU A 142 -11.63 -8.56 -24.43
CA LEU A 142 -10.43 -7.75 -24.18
C LEU A 142 -10.61 -6.30 -24.63
N SER A 143 -11.29 -6.07 -25.75
CA SER A 143 -11.63 -4.72 -26.21
C SER A 143 -12.51 -3.98 -25.20
N HIS A 144 -13.53 -4.65 -24.65
CA HIS A 144 -14.39 -4.08 -23.62
C HIS A 144 -13.63 -3.82 -22.30
N GLU A 145 -12.79 -4.76 -21.86
CA GLU A 145 -11.93 -4.58 -20.69
C GLU A 145 -10.94 -3.42 -20.86
N SER A 146 -10.34 -3.30 -22.04
CA SER A 146 -9.45 -2.18 -22.39
C SER A 146 -10.18 -0.84 -22.33
N LEU A 147 -11.40 -0.76 -22.87
CA LEU A 147 -12.22 0.44 -22.78
C LEU A 147 -12.57 0.78 -21.32
N HIS A 148 -12.95 -0.23 -20.53
CA HIS A 148 -13.27 -0.05 -19.11
C HIS A 148 -12.07 0.47 -18.32
N ILE A 149 -10.89 -0.11 -18.52
CA ILE A 149 -9.65 0.33 -17.87
C ILE A 149 -9.30 1.77 -18.27
N ASN A 150 -9.43 2.11 -19.56
CA ASN A 150 -9.19 3.49 -20.02
C ASN A 150 -10.14 4.50 -19.36
N ASN A 151 -11.43 4.18 -19.26
CA ASN A 151 -12.39 5.04 -18.59
C ASN A 151 -12.08 5.24 -17.09
N ALA A 152 -11.66 4.16 -16.41
CA ALA A 152 -11.24 4.24 -15.02
C ALA A 152 -9.97 5.08 -14.86
N PHE A 153 -9.02 4.94 -15.78
CA PHE A 153 -7.80 5.74 -15.82
C PHE A 153 -8.10 7.23 -16.02
N ASP A 154 -8.99 7.57 -16.94
CA ASP A 154 -9.43 8.96 -17.16
C ASP A 154 -10.12 9.56 -15.93
N ALA A 155 -10.92 8.76 -15.21
CA ALA A 155 -11.53 9.19 -13.96
C ALA A 155 -10.47 9.52 -12.90
N LEU A 156 -9.47 8.65 -12.73
CA LEU A 156 -8.35 8.87 -11.81
C LEU A 156 -7.53 10.10 -12.19
N ILE A 157 -7.30 10.37 -13.48
CA ILE A 157 -6.62 11.59 -13.93
C ILE A 157 -7.39 12.84 -13.49
N ARG A 158 -8.72 12.83 -13.60
CA ARG A 158 -9.56 13.96 -13.16
C ARG A 158 -9.47 14.15 -11.64
N GLU A 159 -9.57 13.08 -10.87
CA GLU A 159 -9.42 13.14 -9.40
C GLU A 159 -8.03 13.65 -8.99
N PHE A 160 -6.98 13.20 -9.68
CA PHE A 160 -5.63 13.69 -9.46
C PHE A 160 -5.49 15.19 -9.76
N ALA A 161 -6.10 15.67 -10.84
CA ALA A 161 -6.11 17.09 -11.17
C ALA A 161 -6.81 17.93 -10.09
N ILE A 162 -7.94 17.45 -9.56
CA ILE A 162 -8.65 18.09 -8.45
C ILE A 162 -7.78 18.12 -7.18
N LEU A 163 -7.17 17.00 -6.82
CA LEU A 163 -6.29 16.91 -5.67
C LEU A 163 -5.09 17.86 -5.79
N LYS A 164 -4.48 17.94 -6.98
CA LYS A 164 -3.38 18.85 -7.26
C LYS A 164 -3.78 20.32 -7.05
N LEU A 165 -4.96 20.72 -7.53
CA LEU A 165 -5.49 22.06 -7.30
C LEU A 165 -5.70 22.33 -5.80
N SER A 166 -6.28 21.37 -5.07
CA SER A 166 -6.48 21.50 -3.63
C SER A 166 -5.16 21.67 -2.85
N ILE A 167 -4.12 20.90 -3.21
CA ILE A 167 -2.78 21.06 -2.62
C ILE A 167 -2.21 22.44 -2.93
N GLN A 168 -2.37 22.93 -4.16
CA GLN A 168 -1.90 24.25 -4.55
C GLN A 168 -2.61 25.36 -3.76
N GLU A 169 -3.93 25.26 -3.56
CA GLU A 169 -4.71 26.20 -2.75
C GLU A 169 -4.31 26.17 -1.27
N GLN A 170 -4.02 24.98 -0.72
CA GLN A 170 -3.51 24.88 0.65
C GLN A 170 -2.12 25.50 0.80
N SER A 171 -1.25 25.31 -0.21
CA SER A 171 0.07 25.94 -0.22
C SER A 171 -0.04 27.47 -0.24
N THR A 172 -0.88 28.03 -1.10
CA THR A 172 -1.07 29.49 -1.17
C THR A 172 -1.69 30.04 0.12
N TYR A 173 -2.58 29.29 0.75
CA TYR A 173 -3.12 29.64 2.07
C TYR A 173 -2.03 29.68 3.14
N LEU A 174 -1.16 28.66 3.21
CA LEU A 174 -0.04 28.63 4.15
C LEU A 174 0.95 29.77 3.91
N ASP A 175 1.26 30.07 2.65
CA ASP A 175 2.11 31.20 2.28
C ASP A 175 1.49 32.54 2.74
N GLY A 176 0.16 32.65 2.70
CA GLY A 176 -0.58 33.80 3.24
C GLY A 176 -0.56 33.91 4.77
N LEU A 177 -0.37 32.81 5.50
CA LEU A 177 -0.25 32.83 6.96
C LEU A 177 1.14 33.21 7.45
N LYS A 178 2.19 32.92 6.67
CA LYS A 178 3.58 33.25 6.99
C LYS A 178 3.82 34.71 7.40
N PRO A 179 3.35 35.74 6.66
CA PRO A 179 3.56 37.13 7.06
C PRO A 179 2.87 37.47 8.39
N ASN A 180 1.72 36.87 8.69
CA ASN A 180 1.05 37.08 9.98
C ASN A 180 1.87 36.49 11.13
N GLN A 181 2.45 35.31 10.91
CA GLN A 181 3.36 34.71 11.88
C GLN A 181 4.61 35.56 12.09
N ASP A 182 5.17 36.15 11.02
CA ASP A 182 6.33 37.04 11.09
C ASP A 182 6.00 38.34 11.86
N ILE A 183 4.85 38.98 11.58
CA ILE A 183 4.37 40.17 12.32
C ILE A 183 4.18 39.86 13.80
N LEU A 184 3.52 38.74 14.12
CA LEU A 184 3.32 38.33 15.51
C LEU A 184 4.64 38.07 16.24
N ASN A 185 5.61 37.46 15.56
CA ASN A 185 6.94 37.25 16.11
C ASN A 185 7.67 38.59 16.36
N GLU A 186 7.54 39.55 15.46
CA GLU A 186 8.08 40.90 15.61
C GLU A 186 7.43 41.63 16.80
N ASP A 187 6.10 41.59 16.93
CA ASP A 187 5.37 42.20 18.04
C ASP A 187 5.76 41.58 19.40
N VAL A 188 5.96 40.26 19.43
CA VAL A 188 6.44 39.55 20.62
C VAL A 188 7.87 39.98 20.96
N ALA A 189 8.76 40.10 19.97
CA ALA A 189 10.12 40.57 20.19
C ALA A 189 10.15 42.03 20.71
N SER A 190 9.36 42.91 20.10
CA SER A 190 9.18 44.30 20.52
C SER A 190 8.63 44.41 21.95
N SER A 191 7.63 43.59 22.28
CA SER A 191 7.05 43.58 23.63
C SER A 191 8.03 43.05 24.68
N LYS A 192 8.82 42.03 24.35
CA LYS A 192 9.90 41.55 25.23
C LYS A 192 10.93 42.64 25.49
N GLN A 193 11.37 43.36 24.44
CA GLN A 193 12.31 44.45 24.60
C GLN A 193 11.77 45.57 25.48
N LYS A 194 10.49 45.96 25.31
CA LYS A 194 9.85 46.95 26.20
C LYS A 194 9.79 46.47 27.65
N LEU A 195 9.54 45.19 27.90
CA LEU A 195 9.55 44.62 29.24
C LEU A 195 10.95 44.67 29.85
N ASP A 196 11.98 44.30 29.07
CA ASP A 196 13.37 44.39 29.50
C ASP A 196 13.74 45.85 29.83
N ASP A 197 13.41 46.80 28.95
CA ASP A 197 13.65 48.23 29.18
C ASP A 197 12.98 48.73 30.48
N ILE A 198 11.72 48.35 30.73
CA ILE A 198 11.00 48.71 31.96
C ILE A 198 11.65 48.07 33.19
N GLN A 199 12.14 46.84 33.09
CA GLN A 199 12.87 46.17 34.17
C GLN A 199 14.12 46.97 34.58
N PHE A 200 14.82 47.59 33.63
CA PHE A 200 15.98 48.45 33.92
C PHE A 200 15.60 49.83 34.47
N VAL A 201 14.43 50.38 34.13
CA VAL A 201 13.97 51.70 34.63
C VAL A 201 13.36 51.60 36.04
N SER A 202 12.86 50.43 36.43
CA SER A 202 12.11 50.20 37.68
C SER A 202 13.01 49.90 38.89
N TYR A 203 14.27 49.47 38.69
CA TYR A 203 15.02 48.79 39.75
C TYR A 203 16.47 49.25 39.95
N ASP A 204 16.76 50.55 39.87
CA ASP A 204 18.10 51.00 40.28
C ASP A 204 18.29 51.02 41.81
N GLY A 205 17.28 50.64 42.61
CA GLY A 205 17.34 50.74 44.07
C GLY A 205 17.51 52.18 44.58
N THR A 206 17.77 53.16 43.71
CA THR A 206 17.97 54.58 44.00
C THR A 206 16.71 55.21 44.57
N LEU A 207 15.53 54.83 44.09
CA LEU A 207 14.26 55.28 44.68
C LEU A 207 14.03 54.65 46.05
N LEU A 208 14.33 53.36 46.21
CA LEU A 208 14.25 52.67 47.50
C LEU A 208 15.22 53.30 48.51
N TRP A 209 16.47 53.49 48.12
CA TRP A 209 17.52 54.13 48.91
C TRP A 209 17.16 55.57 49.28
N LYS A 210 16.61 56.36 48.34
CA LYS A 210 16.11 57.72 48.65
C LYS A 210 14.98 57.69 49.67
N ILE A 211 14.02 56.77 49.55
CA ILE A 211 12.91 56.63 50.50
C ILE A 211 13.42 56.18 51.87
N THR A 212 14.29 55.17 51.92
CA THR A 212 14.87 54.66 53.17
C THR A 212 15.73 55.73 53.86
N ASN A 213 16.57 56.43 53.11
CA ASN A 213 17.40 57.53 53.64
C ASN A 213 16.54 58.70 54.11
N PHE A 214 15.50 59.05 53.36
CA PHE A 214 14.52 60.07 53.79
C PHE A 214 13.81 59.67 55.09
N ASN A 215 13.37 58.42 55.20
CA ASN A 215 12.69 57.91 56.40
C ASN A 215 13.63 57.89 57.62
N SER A 216 14.90 57.50 57.43
CA SER A 216 15.91 57.55 58.50
C SER A 216 16.12 58.98 59.00
N ARG A 217 16.31 59.94 58.08
CA ARG A 217 16.50 61.36 58.45
C ARG A 217 15.26 61.97 59.11
N MET A 218 14.05 61.59 58.68
CA MET A 218 12.82 62.04 59.34
C MET A 218 12.64 61.40 60.72
N GLY A 219 12.94 60.11 60.87
CA GLY A 219 12.91 59.42 62.17
C GLY A 219 13.87 60.03 63.18
N GLU A 220 15.11 60.33 62.78
CA GLU A 220 16.09 61.02 63.61
C GLU A 220 15.63 62.42 64.01
N ASN A 221 15.11 63.22 63.08
CA ASN A 221 14.59 64.56 63.39
C ASN A 221 13.35 64.53 64.29
N PHE A 222 12.47 63.54 64.12
CA PHE A 222 11.30 63.34 64.98
C PHE A 222 11.72 62.93 66.40
N LEU A 223 12.66 62.00 66.54
CA LEU A 223 13.19 61.58 67.84
C LEU A 223 13.94 62.71 68.55
N THR A 224 14.76 63.46 67.82
CA THR A 224 15.51 64.60 68.39
C THR A 224 14.55 65.71 68.87
N ARG A 225 13.46 65.96 68.13
CA ARG A 225 12.45 66.95 68.53
C ARG A 225 11.57 66.48 69.69
N PHE A 226 11.30 65.18 69.82
CA PHE A 226 10.58 64.64 70.97
C PHE A 226 11.42 64.58 72.25
N ILE A 227 12.72 64.33 72.14
CA ILE A 227 13.64 64.32 73.28
C ILE A 227 13.86 65.76 73.80
N LEU A 228 14.02 66.76 72.91
CA LEU A 228 14.15 68.17 73.30
C LEU A 228 12.87 68.78 73.92
N ILE A 229 11.70 68.16 73.76
CA ILE A 229 10.45 68.59 74.42
C ILE A 229 10.29 67.95 75.81
N LYS A 230 10.96 66.83 76.09
CA LYS A 230 10.90 66.16 77.41
C LYS A 230 11.90 66.72 78.44
N ASP A 231 12.96 67.38 77.99
CA ASP A 231 14.05 67.87 78.85
C ASP A 231 14.00 69.40 79.11
N ASN A 232 12.85 70.05 78.91
CA ASN A 232 12.66 71.46 79.26
C ASN A 232 11.44 71.56 80.22
N PRO A 233 11.65 71.71 81.55
CA PRO A 233 10.57 71.90 82.51
C PRO A 233 9.83 73.24 82.34
#